data_AF-A0A067BP08-F1
#
_entry.id   AF-A0A067BP08-F1
#
_cell.length_a   1.000
_cell.length_b   1.000
_cell.length_c   1.000
_cell.angle_alpha   90.00
_cell.angle_beta   90.00
_cell.angle_gamma   90.00
#
_symmetry.space_group_name_H-M   'P 1'
#
loop_
_entity.id
_entity.type
_entity.pdbx_description
1 polymer ?
#
loop_
_entity_poly.entity_id
_entity_poly.type
_entity_poly.pdbx_seq_one_letter_code
_entity_poly.pdbx_strand_id
1 'polypeptide(L)'
;MHDDPSLVYDLFSFDSEELESLLEVYLEDIYDTQTRVALMLENMLNTKNIAMLKLDAKRNYLMTLNLTLTLWTTLITVPTFVVGAFGMNLNSYLQEVDYLFYIVSGLAIGFPIGAYRYILRYFRQRGISLTWKN
;
A
#
# COMPACT_ATOMS: atom_id res chain seq x y z
N MET A 1 16.16 -30.03 80.26
CA MET A 1 14.71 -30.07 80.00
C MET A 1 14.19 -28.67 80.27
N HIS A 2 14.00 -27.78 79.30
CA HIS A 2 13.30 -27.96 78.03
C HIS A 2 14.15 -27.42 76.88
N ASP A 3 14.71 -28.33 76.07
CA ASP A 3 14.85 -28.04 74.65
C ASP A 3 13.42 -27.98 74.14
N ASP A 4 12.79 -26.80 74.18
CA ASP A 4 11.48 -26.61 73.56
C ASP A 4 11.72 -26.57 72.04
N PRO A 5 11.38 -27.66 71.32
CA PRO A 5 11.66 -27.73 69.89
C PRO A 5 10.89 -26.66 69.11
N SER A 6 9.85 -26.07 69.70
CA SER A 6 8.99 -25.04 69.09
C SER A 6 9.71 -23.74 68.77
N LEU A 7 10.70 -23.33 69.56
CA LEU A 7 11.44 -22.07 69.32
C LEU A 7 12.38 -22.16 68.12
N VAL A 8 12.87 -23.36 67.84
CA VAL A 8 13.70 -23.67 66.67
C VAL A 8 12.81 -23.71 65.41
N TYR A 9 11.61 -24.29 65.51
CA TYR A 9 10.62 -24.24 64.43
C TYR A 9 10.16 -22.81 64.09
N ASP A 10 9.93 -21.95 65.08
CA ASP A 10 9.56 -20.54 64.84
C ASP A 10 10.67 -19.76 64.12
N LEU A 11 11.93 -19.95 64.51
CA LEU A 11 13.07 -19.29 63.84
C LEU A 11 13.25 -19.78 62.40
N PHE A 12 13.15 -21.11 62.18
CA PHE A 12 13.21 -21.68 60.82
C PHE A 12 11.96 -21.34 59.99
N SER A 13 10.81 -21.12 60.62
CA SER A 13 9.59 -20.69 59.93
C SER A 13 9.68 -19.25 59.46
N PHE A 14 10.32 -18.37 60.22
CA PHE A 14 10.50 -16.96 59.85
C PHE A 14 11.42 -16.81 58.63
N ASP A 15 12.55 -17.54 58.61
CA ASP A 15 13.44 -17.59 57.43
C ASP A 15 12.75 -18.27 56.22
N SER A 16 11.89 -19.26 56.46
CA SER A 16 11.13 -19.93 55.39
C SER A 16 10.03 -19.04 54.80
N GLU A 17 9.32 -18.28 55.63
CA GLU A 17 8.20 -17.43 55.23
C GLU A 17 8.70 -16.17 54.49
N GLU A 18 9.82 -15.59 54.91
CA GLU A 18 10.47 -14.49 54.19
C GLU A 18 11.03 -14.95 52.83
N LEU A 19 11.60 -16.17 52.77
CA LEU A 19 12.06 -16.79 51.52
C LEU A 19 10.90 -17.10 50.56
N GLU A 20 9.76 -17.60 51.09
CA GLU A 20 8.56 -17.89 50.32
C GLU A 20 7.95 -16.62 49.72
N SER A 21 7.83 -15.55 50.51
CA SER A 21 7.35 -14.24 50.04
C SER A 21 8.22 -13.66 48.92
N LEU A 22 9.55 -13.73 49.06
CA LEU A 22 10.48 -13.33 48.00
C LEU A 22 10.31 -14.18 46.73
N LEU A 23 10.19 -15.50 46.88
CA LEU A 23 9.98 -16.42 45.76
C LEU A 23 8.66 -16.13 45.03
N GLU A 24 7.58 -15.85 45.76
CA GLU A 24 6.28 -15.50 45.21
C GLU A 24 6.36 -14.21 44.37
N VAL A 25 6.98 -13.16 44.90
CA VAL A 25 7.20 -11.91 44.17
C VAL A 25 8.02 -12.12 42.90
N TYR A 26 9.08 -12.94 42.96
CA TYR A 26 9.89 -13.26 41.78
C TYR A 26 9.09 -14.07 40.74
N LEU A 27 8.32 -15.06 41.17
CA LEU A 27 7.48 -15.85 40.28
C LEU A 27 6.40 -14.97 39.63
N GLU A 28 5.75 -14.11 40.40
CA GLU A 28 4.78 -13.14 39.91
C GLU A 28 5.42 -12.23 38.87
N ASP A 29 6.57 -11.61 39.16
CA ASP A 29 7.25 -10.71 38.21
C ASP A 29 7.68 -11.42 36.92
N ILE A 30 8.06 -12.70 37.00
CA ILE A 30 8.36 -13.51 35.81
C ILE A 30 7.10 -13.70 34.95
N TYR A 31 5.96 -14.05 35.54
CA TYR A 31 4.70 -14.21 34.80
C TYR A 31 4.21 -12.89 34.20
N ASP A 32 4.33 -11.81 34.98
CA ASP A 32 3.97 -10.47 34.56
C ASP A 32 4.83 -10.01 33.38
N THR A 33 6.14 -10.26 33.46
CA THR A 33 7.09 -9.96 32.41
C THR A 33 6.83 -10.80 31.16
N GLN A 34 6.53 -12.10 31.30
CA GLN A 34 6.15 -12.95 30.18
C GLN A 34 4.92 -12.39 29.45
N THR A 35 3.90 -11.99 30.21
CA THR A 35 2.66 -11.43 29.66
C THR A 35 2.93 -10.10 28.95
N ARG A 36 3.73 -9.21 29.56
CA ARG A 36 4.14 -7.93 28.95
C ARG A 36 4.89 -8.14 27.63
N VAL A 37 5.82 -9.10 27.59
CA VAL A 37 6.56 -9.44 26.36
C VAL A 37 5.63 -10.00 25.30
N ALA A 38 4.69 -10.88 25.66
CA ALA A 38 3.70 -11.41 24.72
C ALA A 38 2.86 -10.30 24.07
N LEU A 39 2.36 -9.36 24.88
CA LEU A 39 1.59 -8.20 24.39
C LEU A 39 2.44 -7.28 23.50
N MET A 40 3.71 -7.04 23.85
CA MET A 40 4.62 -6.25 23.02
C MET A 40 4.88 -6.91 21.66
N LEU A 41 5.08 -8.22 21.65
CA LEU A 41 5.26 -8.99 20.41
C LEU A 41 4.00 -8.89 19.52
N GLU A 42 2.81 -9.03 20.11
CA GLU A 42 1.55 -8.85 19.39
C GLU A 42 1.42 -7.44 18.80
N ASN A 43 1.72 -6.41 19.59
CA ASN A 43 1.71 -5.01 19.12
C ASN A 43 2.72 -4.74 18.00
N MET A 44 3.90 -5.36 18.07
CA MET A 44 4.92 -5.27 17.03
C MET A 44 4.43 -5.93 15.73
N LEU A 45 3.83 -7.12 15.83
CA LEU A 45 3.24 -7.82 14.68
C LEU A 45 2.11 -7.02 14.06
N ASN A 46 1.22 -6.46 14.88
CA ASN A 46 0.14 -5.58 14.42
C ASN A 46 0.68 -4.35 13.67
N THR A 47 1.73 -3.72 14.21
CA THR A 47 2.40 -2.58 13.56
C THR A 47 3.04 -2.99 12.22
N LYS A 48 3.71 -4.14 12.18
CA LYS A 48 4.29 -4.69 10.94
C LYS A 48 3.21 -4.93 9.88
N ASN A 49 2.07 -5.50 10.27
CA ASN A 49 0.95 -5.73 9.36
C ASN A 49 0.41 -4.41 8.79
N ILE A 50 0.25 -3.37 9.63
CA ILE A 50 -0.16 -2.04 9.17
C ILE A 50 0.87 -1.45 8.19
N ALA A 51 2.17 -1.60 8.47
CA ALA A 51 3.22 -1.12 7.56
C ALA A 51 3.18 -1.85 6.21
N MET A 52 2.95 -3.16 6.22
CA MET A 52 2.80 -3.97 4.99
C MET A 52 1.58 -3.51 4.17
N LEU A 53 0.42 -3.31 4.81
CA LEU A 53 -0.77 -2.78 4.15
C LEU A 53 -0.51 -1.41 3.51
N LYS A 54 0.21 -0.52 4.21
CA LYS A 54 0.61 0.78 3.66
C LYS A 54 1.52 0.64 2.45
N LEU A 55 2.50 -0.27 2.50
CA LEU A 55 3.41 -0.52 1.37
C LEU A 55 2.65 -1.07 0.16
N ASP A 56 1.73 -2.00 0.39
CA ASP A 56 0.89 -2.58 -0.66
C ASP A 56 -0.04 -1.53 -1.27
N ALA A 57 -0.63 -0.65 -0.45
CA ALA A 57 -1.39 0.49 -0.93
C ALA A 57 -0.56 1.43 -1.80
N LYS A 58 0.70 1.71 -1.43
CA LYS A 58 1.62 2.53 -2.25
C LYS A 58 1.95 1.84 -3.58
N ARG A 59 2.22 0.54 -3.57
CA ARG A 59 2.44 -0.23 -4.80
C ARG A 59 1.21 -0.21 -5.71
N ASN A 60 0.02 -0.41 -5.14
CA ASN A 60 -1.23 -0.36 -5.89
C ASN A 60 -1.50 1.04 -6.48
N TYR A 61 -1.19 2.09 -5.71
CA TYR A 61 -1.26 3.46 -6.20
C TYR A 61 -0.31 3.70 -7.39
N LEU A 62 0.95 3.26 -7.28
CA LEU A 62 1.93 3.40 -8.37
C LEU A 62 1.54 2.58 -9.61
N MET A 63 1.00 1.38 -9.46
CA MET A 63 0.46 0.57 -10.55
C MET A 63 -0.64 1.33 -11.30
N THR A 64 -1.59 1.91 -10.56
CA THR A 64 -2.70 2.69 -11.11
C THR A 64 -2.20 3.94 -11.85
N LEU A 65 -1.22 4.64 -11.27
CA LEU A 65 -0.57 5.78 -11.93
C LEU A 65 0.13 5.37 -13.22
N ASN A 66 0.90 4.28 -13.20
CA ASN A 66 1.62 3.79 -14.39
C ASN A 66 0.66 3.42 -15.53
N LEU A 67 -0.44 2.74 -15.19
CA LEU A 67 -1.49 2.41 -16.16
C LEU A 67 -2.11 3.68 -16.76
N THR A 68 -2.40 4.68 -15.95
CA THR A 68 -2.97 5.95 -16.41
C THR A 68 -1.99 6.69 -17.32
N LEU A 69 -0.72 6.79 -16.94
CA LEU A 69 0.32 7.45 -17.75
C LEU A 69 0.55 6.71 -19.07
N THR A 70 0.63 5.38 -19.03
CA THR A 70 0.79 4.56 -20.24
C THR A 70 -0.41 4.70 -21.17
N LEU A 71 -1.64 4.78 -20.64
CA LEU A 71 -2.84 5.05 -21.43
C LEU A 71 -2.74 6.42 -22.13
N TRP A 72 -2.35 7.48 -21.42
CA TRP A 72 -2.16 8.80 -22.03
C TRP A 72 -1.07 8.80 -23.10
N THR A 73 0.09 8.22 -22.79
CA THR A 73 1.21 8.14 -23.74
C THR A 73 0.82 7.37 -24.99
N THR A 74 0.21 6.18 -24.85
CA THR A 74 -0.21 5.37 -26.00
C THR A 74 -1.25 6.07 -26.88
N LEU A 75 -2.20 6.81 -26.29
CA LEU A 75 -3.18 7.61 -27.02
C LEU A 75 -2.55 8.71 -27.87
N ILE A 76 -1.44 9.30 -27.40
CA ILE A 76 -0.71 10.34 -28.12
C ILE A 76 0.27 9.73 -29.12
N THR A 77 0.93 8.62 -28.78
CA THR A 77 1.95 7.98 -29.62
C THR A 77 1.40 7.55 -30.99
N VAL A 78 0.18 6.99 -31.05
CA VAL A 78 -0.43 6.52 -32.31
C VAL A 78 -0.59 7.67 -33.33
N PRO A 79 -1.29 8.78 -33.03
CA PRO A 79 -1.40 9.90 -33.96
C PRO A 79 -0.05 10.61 -34.18
N THR A 80 0.84 10.69 -33.19
CA THR A 80 2.19 11.24 -33.38
C THR A 80 3.01 10.42 -34.38
N PHE A 81 2.91 9.09 -34.35
CA PHE A 81 3.56 8.22 -35.32
C PHE A 81 3.02 8.44 -36.75
N VAL A 82 1.70 8.54 -36.88
CA VAL A 82 1.04 8.84 -38.16
C VAL A 82 1.51 10.20 -38.70
N VAL A 83 1.39 11.26 -37.90
CA VAL A 83 1.85 12.62 -38.28
C VAL A 83 3.33 12.63 -38.61
N GLY A 84 4.17 11.93 -37.83
CA GLY A 84 5.60 11.82 -38.09
C GLY A 84 5.90 11.13 -39.42
N ALA A 85 5.23 10.02 -39.73
CA ALA A 85 5.39 9.32 -41.00
C ALA A 85 4.97 10.18 -42.20
N PHE A 86 3.90 10.97 -42.08
CA PHE A 86 3.46 11.91 -43.12
C PHE A 86 4.29 13.20 -43.20
N GLY A 87 4.91 13.63 -42.10
CA GLY A 87 5.75 14.83 -42.01
C GLY A 87 7.21 14.61 -42.38
N MET A 88 7.65 13.36 -42.49
CA MET A 88 8.94 13.02 -43.09
C MET A 88 8.94 13.43 -44.55
N ASN A 89 10.07 13.97 -45.04
CA ASN A 89 10.27 14.50 -46.39
C ASN A 89 10.15 13.39 -47.47
N LEU A 90 8.94 12.89 -47.65
CA LEU A 90 8.51 11.97 -48.68
C LEU A 90 8.19 12.82 -49.91
N ASN A 91 8.89 12.55 -51.02
CA ASN A 91 8.55 13.03 -52.37
C ASN A 91 7.25 12.37 -52.85
N SER A 92 6.17 12.52 -52.09
CA SER A 92 4.91 11.86 -52.33
C SER A 92 3.92 12.86 -52.89
N TYR A 93 3.40 12.54 -54.08
CA TYR A 93 2.23 13.10 -54.73
C TYR A 93 0.96 13.18 -53.83
N LEU A 94 1.04 12.77 -52.56
CA LEU A 94 0.02 12.95 -51.52
C LEU A 94 -0.29 14.42 -51.20
N GLN A 95 0.63 15.34 -51.49
CA GLN A 95 0.39 16.79 -51.35
C GLN A 95 -0.51 17.35 -52.46
N GLU A 96 -0.66 16.65 -53.60
CA GLU A 96 -1.57 17.04 -54.69
C GLU A 96 -3.05 16.76 -54.36
N VAL A 97 -3.33 15.97 -53.32
CA VAL A 97 -4.69 15.71 -52.84
C VAL A 97 -5.05 16.76 -51.80
N ASP A 98 -5.71 17.84 -52.22
CA ASP A 98 -6.07 19.04 -51.43
C ASP A 98 -6.68 18.76 -50.04
N TYR A 99 -7.33 17.60 -49.86
CA TYR A 99 -8.08 17.28 -48.64
C TYR A 99 -7.34 16.32 -47.68
N LEU A 100 -6.25 15.68 -48.12
CA LEU A 100 -5.58 14.63 -47.35
C LEU A 100 -4.92 15.18 -46.08
N PHE A 101 -4.30 16.36 -46.17
CA PHE A 101 -3.71 17.06 -45.04
C PHE A 101 -4.75 17.37 -43.95
N TYR A 102 -5.90 17.92 -44.36
CA TYR A 102 -6.99 18.24 -43.44
C TYR A 102 -7.57 17.00 -42.75
N ILE A 103 -7.73 15.88 -43.47
CA ILE A 103 -8.18 14.61 -42.87
C ILE A 103 -7.17 14.12 -41.83
N VAL A 104 -5.88 14.05 -42.17
CA VAL A 104 -4.85 13.49 -41.27
C VAL A 104 -4.70 14.35 -40.03
N SER A 105 -4.67 15.68 -40.16
CA SER A 105 -4.65 16.60 -39.02
C SER A 105 -5.92 16.50 -38.17
N GLY A 106 -7.09 16.41 -38.82
CA GLY A 106 -8.37 16.23 -38.13
C GLY A 106 -8.44 14.92 -37.36
N LEU A 107 -7.93 13.82 -37.94
CA LEU A 107 -7.90 12.50 -37.31
C LEU A 107 -6.87 12.46 -36.16
N ALA A 108 -5.71 13.09 -36.33
CA ALA A 108 -4.68 13.17 -35.30
C ALA A 108 -5.17 13.90 -34.03
N ILE A 109 -6.01 14.94 -34.20
CA ILE A 109 -6.63 15.67 -33.08
C ILE A 109 -7.89 14.96 -32.58
N GLY A 110 -8.69 14.42 -33.49
CA GLY A 110 -9.97 13.77 -33.20
C GLY A 110 -9.82 12.43 -32.48
N PHE A 111 -8.77 11.66 -32.78
CA PHE A 111 -8.54 10.34 -32.19
C PHE A 111 -8.29 10.41 -30.66
N PRO A 112 -7.39 11.27 -30.13
CA PRO A 112 -7.24 11.44 -28.69
C PRO A 112 -8.51 11.91 -27.99
N ILE A 113 -9.25 12.86 -28.59
CA ILE A 113 -10.49 13.40 -28.03
C ILE A 113 -11.58 12.32 -28.00
N GLY A 114 -11.73 11.58 -29.10
CA GLY A 114 -12.67 10.48 -29.23
C GLY A 114 -12.37 9.35 -28.25
N ALA A 115 -11.10 8.96 -28.12
CA ALA A 115 -10.66 7.97 -27.17
C ALA A 115 -10.88 8.42 -25.72
N TYR A 116 -10.57 9.68 -25.38
CA TYR A 116 -10.86 10.25 -24.06
C TYR A 116 -12.37 10.21 -23.75
N ARG A 117 -13.23 10.59 -24.69
CA ARG A 117 -14.68 10.50 -24.53
C ARG A 117 -15.18 9.06 -24.40
N TYR A 118 -14.60 8.12 -25.16
CA TYR A 118 -14.93 6.70 -25.09
C TYR A 118 -14.55 6.12 -23.72
N ILE A 119 -13.35 6.44 -23.22
CA ILE A 119 -12.86 6.06 -21.89
C ILE A 119 -13.78 6.63 -20.81
N LEU A 120 -14.12 7.92 -20.88
CA LEU A 120 -15.07 8.51 -19.93
C LEU A 120 -16.44 7.84 -19.98
N ARG A 121 -16.94 7.48 -21.17
CA ARG A 121 -18.22 6.79 -21.32
C ARG A 121 -18.16 5.37 -20.78
N TYR A 122 -17.05 4.67 -20.97
CA TYR A 122 -16.78 3.34 -20.45
C TYR A 122 -16.69 3.35 -18.92
N PHE A 123 -15.98 4.31 -18.34
CA PHE A 123 -15.92 4.50 -16.88
C PHE A 123 -17.28 4.87 -16.29
N ARG A 124 -18.07 5.70 -17.00
CA ARG A 124 -19.42 6.08 -16.57
C ARG A 124 -20.40 4.90 -16.59
N GLN A 125 -20.27 3.96 -17.52
CA GLN A 125 -21.07 2.72 -17.54
C GLN A 125 -20.69 1.75 -16.43
N ARG A 126 -19.44 1.79 -15.96
CA ARG A 126 -18.98 0.99 -14.82
C ARG A 126 -19.27 1.62 -13.45
N GLY A 127 -20.03 2.72 -13.39
CA GLY A 127 -20.57 3.25 -12.14
C GLY A 127 -19.54 3.84 -11.17
N ILE A 128 -18.29 4.10 -11.60
CA ILE A 128 -17.30 4.75 -10.75
C ILE A 128 -17.55 6.26 -10.81
N SER A 129 -18.49 6.74 -10.00
CA SER A 129 -18.66 8.17 -9.72
C SER A 129 -17.40 8.67 -9.01
N LEU A 130 -16.52 9.38 -9.72
CA LEU A 130 -15.50 10.23 -9.13
C LEU A 130 -16.21 11.35 -8.34
N THR A 131 -16.57 11.06 -7.10
CA THR A 131 -16.82 12.06 -6.05
C THR A 131 -15.87 11.72 -4.92
N TRP A 132 -14.59 12.08 -5.11
CA TRP A 132 -13.72 12.37 -3.98
C TRP A 132 -13.79 13.88 -3.78
N LYS A 133 -14.91 14.32 -3.20
CA LYS A 133 -15.01 15.62 -2.56
C LYS A 133 -15.05 15.32 -1.07
N ASN A 134 -13.90 15.48 -0.43
CA ASN A 134 -13.82 15.81 0.99
C ASN A 134 -13.03 17.10 1.08
#